data_AF-A0A363MTG5-F1
#
_entry.id   AF-A0A363MTG5-F1
#
_cell.length_a   1.000
_cell.length_b   1.000
_cell.length_c   1.000
_cell.angle_alpha   90.00
_cell.angle_beta   90.00
_cell.angle_gamma   90.00
#
_symmetry.space_group_name_H-M   'P 1'
#
loop_
_entity.id
_entity.type
_entity.pdbx_description
1 polymer ?
#
loop_
_entity_poly.entity_id
_entity_poly.type
_entity_poly.pdbx_seq_one_letter_code
_entity_poly.pdbx_strand_id
1 'polypeptide(L)'
;MQQSDEKIELNNKLEEIGVFEENKSKTDTIGINEDIINQILKKLTDFETSKGFLDSNITIQTISESFDTNNKYVSKIVNIYKEKTFIQYINELRIEHALTCLKQDHKLRKYTIQALAIEFGFNNAESFSAAFHKKTGIKPTYFLKQLEENNK
;
A
#
# COMPACT_ATOMS: atom_id res chain seq x y z
N MET A 1 36.05 -11.38 24.06
CA MET A 1 36.78 -10.81 22.90
C MET A 1 36.29 -11.35 21.56
N GLN A 2 35.45 -12.40 21.49
CA GLN A 2 35.01 -13.00 20.20
C GLN A 2 33.59 -12.62 19.74
N GLN A 3 32.75 -11.98 20.56
CA GLN A 3 31.36 -11.63 20.18
C GLN A 3 31.21 -10.24 19.54
N SER A 4 32.22 -9.36 19.68
CA SER A 4 32.22 -8.03 19.05
C SER A 4 32.54 -8.11 17.55
N ASP A 5 33.36 -9.07 17.17
CA ASP A 5 33.97 -9.13 15.85
C ASP A 5 33.03 -9.78 14.83
N GLU A 6 32.24 -10.78 15.25
CA GLU A 6 31.15 -11.35 14.43
C GLU A 6 30.06 -10.33 14.06
N LYS A 7 29.78 -9.37 14.96
CA LYS A 7 28.74 -8.35 14.75
C LYS A 7 29.17 -7.30 13.73
N ILE A 8 30.46 -6.99 13.68
CA ILE A 8 31.07 -6.07 12.70
C ILE A 8 31.13 -6.75 11.33
N GLU A 9 31.47 -8.04 11.29
CA GLU A 9 31.55 -8.80 10.05
C GLU A 9 30.16 -9.04 9.41
N LEU A 10 29.12 -9.25 10.22
CA LEU A 10 27.74 -9.30 9.74
C LEU A 10 27.28 -7.94 9.19
N ASN A 11 27.70 -6.83 9.81
CA ASN A 11 27.36 -5.49 9.37
C ASN A 11 28.02 -5.13 8.02
N ASN A 12 29.30 -5.48 7.85
CA ASN A 12 30.02 -5.25 6.59
C ASN A 12 29.50 -6.12 5.45
N LYS A 13 29.04 -7.34 5.76
CA LYS A 13 28.44 -8.25 4.76
C LYS A 13 27.05 -7.78 4.31
N LEU A 14 26.34 -7.01 5.13
CA LEU A 14 25.07 -6.38 4.76
C LEU A 14 25.26 -5.13 3.87
N GLU A 15 26.40 -4.44 3.99
CA GLU A 15 26.76 -3.31 3.12
C GLU A 15 27.06 -3.75 1.67
N GLU A 16 27.74 -4.88 1.46
CA GLU A 16 28.01 -5.42 0.11
C GLU A 16 26.75 -5.89 -0.65
N ILE A 17 25.64 -6.19 0.04
CA ILE A 17 24.40 -6.67 -0.59
C ILE A 17 23.47 -5.48 -0.99
N GLY A 18 23.86 -4.24 -0.70
CA GLY A 18 23.08 -3.05 -1.08
C GLY A 18 21.73 -2.95 -0.35
N VAL A 19 21.58 -3.58 0.82
CA VAL A 19 20.31 -3.61 1.59
C VAL A 19 20.24 -2.53 2.68
N PHE A 20 21.23 -1.64 2.80
CA PHE A 20 21.30 -0.68 3.92
C PHE A 20 21.54 0.81 3.55
N GLU A 21 21.11 1.26 2.36
CA GLU A 21 21.29 2.69 1.97
C GLU A 21 20.02 3.56 1.86
N GLU A 22 18.81 3.11 2.22
CA GLU A 22 17.63 3.96 1.96
C GLU A 22 17.14 4.87 3.11
N ASN A 23 17.52 4.63 4.37
CA ASN A 23 16.85 5.32 5.50
C ASN A 23 17.60 6.51 6.08
N LYS A 24 18.86 6.78 5.71
CA LYS A 24 19.64 7.88 6.32
C LYS A 24 19.48 9.25 5.62
N SER A 25 18.73 9.34 4.51
CA SER A 25 18.59 10.56 3.70
C SER A 25 17.15 11.08 3.53
N LYS A 26 16.13 10.25 3.83
CA LYS A 26 14.72 10.67 3.69
C LYS A 26 14.28 11.63 4.82
N THR A 27 14.88 11.57 6.01
CA THR A 27 14.48 12.38 7.17
C THR A 27 14.89 13.86 7.07
N ASP A 28 16.11 14.15 6.62
CA ASP A 28 16.64 15.53 6.48
C ASP A 28 15.91 16.36 5.42
N THR A 29 15.37 15.71 4.38
CA THR A 29 14.59 16.37 3.31
C THR A 29 13.16 16.71 3.75
N ILE A 30 12.69 16.11 4.84
CA ILE A 30 11.29 16.21 5.26
C ILE A 30 11.06 17.39 6.22
N GLY A 31 12.05 17.77 7.03
CA GLY A 31 11.87 18.80 8.05
C GLY A 31 10.81 18.42 9.09
N ILE A 32 10.57 17.13 9.28
CA ILE A 32 9.71 16.55 10.32
C ILE A 32 10.62 15.73 11.22
N ASN A 33 10.36 15.78 12.53
CA ASN A 33 11.07 14.99 13.51
C ASN A 33 10.96 13.48 13.20
N GLU A 34 12.08 12.76 13.30
CA GLU A 34 12.16 11.32 12.98
C GLU A 34 11.18 10.46 13.81
N ASP A 35 10.95 10.81 15.07
CA ASP A 35 9.98 10.12 15.92
C ASP A 35 8.56 10.24 15.35
N ILE A 36 8.16 11.44 14.90
CA ILE A 36 6.85 11.67 14.26
C ILE A 36 6.74 10.86 12.97
N ILE A 37 7.81 10.80 12.17
CA ILE A 37 7.83 9.99 10.95
C ILE A 37 7.58 8.52 11.28
N ASN A 38 8.34 7.97 12.24
CA ASN A 38 8.23 6.59 12.67
C ASN A 38 6.85 6.27 13.25
N GLN A 39 6.27 7.20 14.02
CA GLN A 39 4.90 7.06 14.52
C GLN A 39 3.88 6.98 13.38
N ILE A 40 3.95 7.87 12.39
CA ILE A 40 3.01 7.87 11.27
C ILE A 40 3.19 6.62 10.40
N LEU A 41 4.43 6.19 10.15
CA LEU A 41 4.70 4.96 9.42
C LEU A 41 4.12 3.73 10.13
N LYS A 42 4.28 3.64 11.45
CA LYS A 42 3.66 2.59 12.25
C LYS A 42 2.14 2.61 12.14
N LYS A 43 1.51 3.78 12.25
CA LYS A 43 0.05 3.91 12.10
C LYS A 43 -0.43 3.52 10.69
N LEU A 44 0.34 3.84 9.65
CA LEU A 44 0.07 3.37 8.28
C LEU A 44 0.14 1.84 8.19
N THR A 45 1.15 1.20 8.80
CA THR A 45 1.25 -0.27 8.85
C THR A 45 0.07 -0.90 9.59
N ASP A 46 -0.33 -0.33 10.72
CA ASP A 46 -1.49 -0.80 11.49
C ASP A 46 -2.78 -0.67 10.66
N PHE A 47 -2.94 0.44 9.92
CA PHE A 47 -4.05 0.70 9.00
C PHE A 47 -4.09 -0.26 7.80
N GLU A 48 -2.93 -0.58 7.20
CA GLU A 48 -2.81 -1.58 6.13
C GLU A 48 -3.23 -2.95 6.65
N THR A 49 -2.74 -3.34 7.83
CA THR A 49 -3.01 -4.64 8.45
C THR A 49 -4.49 -4.81 8.81
N SER A 50 -5.13 -3.75 9.30
CA SER A 50 -6.56 -3.75 9.61
C SER A 50 -7.46 -3.64 8.36
N LYS A 51 -6.88 -3.55 7.16
CA LYS A 51 -7.58 -3.28 5.89
C LYS A 51 -8.45 -2.02 5.93
N GLY A 52 -8.04 -1.00 6.68
CA GLY A 52 -8.81 0.24 6.78
C GLY A 52 -9.02 0.93 5.42
N PHE A 53 -8.16 0.64 4.45
CA PHE A 53 -8.28 1.13 3.07
C PHE A 53 -9.54 0.65 2.35
N LEU A 54 -10.26 -0.37 2.84
CA LEU A 54 -11.52 -0.83 2.23
C LEU A 54 -12.72 0.07 2.54
N ASP A 55 -12.61 0.99 3.52
CA ASP A 55 -13.65 1.99 3.74
C ASP A 55 -13.60 3.04 2.61
N SER A 56 -14.73 3.23 1.93
CA SER A 56 -14.86 4.15 0.80
C SER A 56 -14.82 5.63 1.21
N ASN A 57 -15.00 5.92 2.50
CA ASN A 57 -14.94 7.28 3.06
C ASN A 57 -13.52 7.71 3.45
N ILE A 58 -12.51 6.85 3.26
CA ILE A 58 -11.13 7.19 3.56
C ILE A 58 -10.64 8.32 2.67
N THR A 59 -10.16 9.37 3.34
CA THR A 59 -9.48 10.51 2.73
C THR A 59 -8.23 10.82 3.53
N ILE A 60 -7.36 11.68 3.00
CA ILE A 60 -6.19 12.11 3.78
C ILE A 60 -6.58 12.83 5.07
N GLN A 61 -7.74 13.49 5.09
CA GLN A 61 -8.29 14.17 6.26
C GLN A 61 -8.71 13.16 7.33
N THR A 62 -9.48 12.13 6.95
CA THR A 62 -9.93 11.14 7.93
C THR A 62 -8.76 10.33 8.50
N ILE A 63 -7.75 10.05 7.68
CA ILE A 63 -6.52 9.39 8.15
C ILE A 63 -5.71 10.28 9.08
N SER A 64 -5.47 11.53 8.71
CA SER A 64 -4.66 12.42 9.55
C SER A 64 -5.30 12.66 10.92
N GLU A 65 -6.62 12.81 10.97
CA GLU A 65 -7.39 12.88 12.22
C GLU A 65 -7.25 11.60 13.05
N SER A 66 -7.42 10.42 12.43
CA SER A 66 -7.25 9.14 13.15
C SER A 66 -5.81 8.92 13.63
N PHE A 67 -4.84 9.53 12.95
CA PHE A 67 -3.43 9.44 13.26
C PHE A 67 -2.96 10.56 14.19
N ASP A 68 -3.86 11.41 14.68
CA ASP A 68 -3.53 12.57 15.52
C ASP A 68 -2.40 13.41 14.92
N THR A 69 -2.53 13.73 13.63
CA THR A 69 -1.54 14.48 12.86
C THR A 69 -2.21 15.39 11.83
N ASN A 70 -1.43 16.02 10.96
CA ASN A 70 -1.95 16.87 9.90
C ASN A 70 -1.80 16.24 8.50
N ASN A 71 -2.63 16.69 7.56
CA ASN A 71 -2.63 16.22 6.17
C ASN A 71 -1.26 16.36 5.50
N LYS A 72 -0.51 17.42 5.79
CA LYS A 72 0.78 17.68 5.15
C LYS A 72 1.78 16.59 5.54
N TYR A 73 1.79 16.16 6.79
CA TYR A 73 2.70 15.13 7.29
C TYR A 73 2.38 13.78 6.65
N VAL A 74 1.11 13.36 6.67
CA VAL A 74 0.68 12.11 6.01
C VAL A 74 1.01 12.15 4.52
N SER A 75 0.68 13.25 3.82
CA SER A 75 0.95 13.39 2.38
C SER A 75 2.44 13.29 2.07
N LYS A 76 3.27 14.00 2.85
CA LYS A 76 4.71 14.06 2.64
C LYS A 76 5.37 12.71 2.92
N ILE A 77 4.98 12.05 4.02
CA ILE A 77 5.49 10.72 4.38
C ILE A 77 5.06 9.68 3.35
N VAL A 78 3.79 9.66 2.92
CA VAL A 78 3.35 8.72 1.88
C VAL A 78 4.07 8.97 0.55
N ASN A 79 4.23 10.23 0.13
CA ASN A 79 4.98 10.53 -1.09
C ASN A 79 6.44 10.08 -1.04
N ILE A 80 7.11 10.17 0.12
CA ILE A 80 8.54 9.87 0.21
C ILE A 80 8.82 8.39 0.52
N TYR A 81 8.01 7.78 1.38
CA TYR A 81 8.21 6.39 1.82
C TYR A 81 7.46 5.37 0.96
N LYS A 82 6.37 5.78 0.29
CA LYS A 82 5.59 4.91 -0.61
C LYS A 82 5.71 5.35 -2.08
N GLU A 83 6.41 6.45 -2.36
CA GLU A 83 6.66 7.01 -3.70
C GLU A 83 5.39 7.29 -4.51
N LYS A 84 4.31 7.63 -3.80
CA LYS A 84 2.96 7.72 -4.35
C LYS A 84 2.20 8.87 -3.73
N THR A 85 1.24 9.43 -4.47
CA THR A 85 0.23 10.27 -3.83
C THR A 85 -0.65 9.42 -2.91
N PHE A 86 -1.25 10.04 -1.89
CA PHE A 86 -2.13 9.30 -0.96
C PHE A 86 -3.24 8.53 -1.68
N ILE A 87 -3.86 9.12 -2.71
CA ILE A 87 -4.90 8.46 -3.50
C ILE A 87 -4.34 7.24 -4.25
N GLN A 88 -3.15 7.37 -4.84
CA GLN A 88 -2.51 6.25 -5.53
C GLN A 88 -2.18 5.12 -4.56
N TYR A 89 -1.64 5.45 -3.40
CA TYR A 89 -1.33 4.50 -2.33
C TYR A 89 -2.58 3.71 -1.90
N ILE A 90 -3.69 4.37 -1.57
CA ILE A 90 -4.94 3.69 -1.18
C ILE A 90 -5.48 2.81 -2.31
N ASN A 91 -5.51 3.33 -3.54
CA ASN A 91 -5.99 2.57 -4.69
C ASN A 91 -5.14 1.32 -4.95
N GLU A 92 -3.82 1.40 -4.80
CA GLU A 92 -2.96 0.24 -4.96
C GLU A 92 -3.21 -0.84 -3.91
N LEU A 93 -3.36 -0.47 -2.63
CA LEU A 93 -3.72 -1.42 -1.57
C LEU A 93 -5.05 -2.12 -1.87
N ARG A 94 -6.07 -1.36 -2.31
CA ARG A 94 -7.37 -1.91 -2.69
C ARG A 94 -7.26 -2.89 -3.84
N ILE A 95 -6.51 -2.56 -4.89
CA ILE A 95 -6.34 -3.44 -6.06
C ILE A 95 -5.51 -4.68 -5.71
N GLU A 96 -4.44 -4.56 -4.93
CA GLU A 96 -3.66 -5.71 -4.45
C GLU A 96 -4.52 -6.68 -3.63
N HIS A 97 -5.38 -6.13 -2.78
CA HIS A 97 -6.36 -6.92 -2.04
C HIS A 97 -7.35 -7.61 -2.99
N ALA A 98 -7.92 -6.86 -3.94
CA ALA A 98 -8.85 -7.37 -4.93
C ALA A 98 -8.26 -8.53 -5.74
N LEU A 99 -7.02 -8.40 -6.21
CA LEU A 99 -6.34 -9.45 -6.97
C LEU A 99 -6.18 -10.73 -6.16
N THR A 100 -5.84 -10.61 -4.89
CA THR A 100 -5.72 -11.76 -3.98
C THR A 100 -7.07 -12.45 -3.79
N CYS A 101 -8.11 -11.69 -3.45
CA CYS A 101 -9.46 -12.21 -3.25
C CYS A 101 -10.05 -12.83 -4.51
N LEU A 102 -9.91 -12.19 -5.68
CA LEU A 102 -10.43 -12.72 -6.94
C LEU A 102 -9.76 -14.03 -7.37
N LYS A 103 -8.46 -14.20 -7.07
CA LYS A 103 -7.77 -15.48 -7.30
C LYS A 103 -8.26 -16.59 -6.38
N GLN A 104 -8.63 -16.27 -5.14
CA GLN A 104 -9.00 -17.25 -4.12
C GLN A 104 -10.51 -17.58 -4.09
N ASP A 105 -11.38 -16.60 -4.30
CA ASP A 105 -12.83 -16.76 -4.17
C ASP A 105 -13.53 -16.72 -5.54
N HIS A 106 -14.05 -17.88 -5.94
CA HIS A 106 -14.82 -18.05 -7.17
C HIS A 106 -16.17 -17.33 -7.16
N LYS A 107 -16.76 -17.06 -5.98
CA LYS A 107 -18.04 -16.36 -5.88
C LYS A 107 -17.89 -14.90 -6.29
N LEU A 108 -16.81 -14.24 -5.86
CA LEU A 108 -16.52 -12.86 -6.24
C LEU A 108 -16.40 -12.68 -7.74
N ARG A 109 -15.92 -13.68 -8.48
CA ARG A 109 -15.76 -13.59 -9.94
C ARG A 109 -17.10 -13.44 -10.69
N LYS A 110 -18.22 -13.82 -10.05
CA LYS A 110 -19.56 -13.69 -10.61
C LYS A 110 -20.19 -12.31 -10.36
N TYR A 111 -19.54 -11.47 -9.56
CA TYR A 111 -20.07 -10.15 -9.23
C TYR A 111 -19.92 -9.21 -10.43
N THR A 112 -20.82 -8.23 -10.52
CA THR A 112 -20.66 -7.15 -11.48
C THR A 112 -19.44 -6.29 -11.12
N ILE A 113 -18.86 -5.59 -12.10
CA ILE A 113 -17.72 -4.68 -11.83
C ILE A 113 -18.09 -3.60 -10.81
N GLN A 114 -19.35 -3.13 -10.81
CA GLN A 114 -19.83 -2.18 -9.80
C GLN A 114 -19.89 -2.80 -8.41
N ALA A 115 -20.35 -4.05 -8.27
CA ALA A 115 -20.37 -4.74 -6.99
C ALA A 115 -18.95 -5.00 -6.46
N LEU A 116 -18.01 -5.39 -7.33
CA LEU A 116 -16.60 -5.53 -6.98
C LEU A 116 -15.97 -4.19 -6.57
N ALA A 117 -16.32 -3.10 -7.25
CA ALA A 117 -15.84 -1.77 -6.89
C ALA A 117 -16.23 -1.44 -5.45
N ILE A 118 -17.50 -1.61 -5.08
CA ILE A 118 -18.02 -1.36 -3.73
C ILE A 118 -17.33 -2.28 -2.70
N GLU A 119 -17.22 -3.58 -3.01
CA GLU A 119 -16.57 -4.57 -2.14
C GLU A 119 -15.12 -4.18 -1.80
N PHE A 120 -14.40 -3.58 -2.74
CA PHE A 120 -13.01 -3.17 -2.56
C PHE A 120 -12.84 -1.68 -2.23
N GLY A 121 -13.89 -1.01 -1.74
CA GLY A 121 -13.83 0.34 -1.20
C GLY A 121 -13.84 1.47 -2.24
N PHE A 122 -14.19 1.18 -3.49
CA PHE A 122 -14.39 2.19 -4.54
C PHE A 122 -15.85 2.64 -4.60
N ASN A 123 -16.06 3.93 -4.89
CA ASN A 123 -17.40 4.50 -5.02
C ASN A 123 -18.10 4.12 -6.34
N ASN A 124 -17.33 3.77 -7.38
CA ASN A 124 -17.89 3.43 -8.70
C ASN A 124 -16.97 2.52 -9.52
N ALA A 125 -17.58 1.83 -10.48
CA ALA A 125 -16.92 0.90 -11.40
C ALA A 125 -15.82 1.55 -12.25
N GLU A 126 -15.97 2.82 -12.62
CA GLU A 126 -15.01 3.54 -13.45
C GLU A 126 -13.68 3.73 -12.72
N SER A 127 -13.74 4.24 -11.48
CA SER A 127 -12.56 4.46 -10.62
C SER A 127 -11.86 3.14 -10.33
N PHE A 128 -12.64 2.08 -10.01
CA PHE A 128 -12.09 0.74 -9.83
C PHE A 128 -11.38 0.25 -11.09
N SER A 129 -12.03 0.33 -12.26
CA SER A 129 -11.47 -0.15 -13.52
C SER A 129 -10.21 0.61 -13.93
N ALA A 130 -10.18 1.93 -13.72
CA ALA A 130 -9.01 2.76 -13.99
C ALA A 130 -7.83 2.40 -13.07
N ALA A 131 -8.07 2.25 -11.76
CA ALA A 131 -7.06 1.83 -10.80
C ALA A 131 -6.55 0.41 -11.09
N PHE A 132 -7.47 -0.51 -11.39
CA PHE A 132 -7.14 -1.89 -11.74
C PHE A 132 -6.24 -1.95 -12.97
N HIS A 133 -6.62 -1.25 -14.04
CA HIS A 133 -5.82 -1.17 -15.26
C HIS A 133 -4.46 -0.51 -15.03
N LYS A 134 -4.41 0.58 -14.25
CA LYS A 134 -3.15 1.25 -13.92
C LYS A 134 -2.16 0.32 -13.21
N LYS A 135 -2.66 -0.53 -12.29
CA LYS A 135 -1.82 -1.46 -11.52
C LYS A 135 -1.45 -2.73 -12.28
N THR A 136 -2.36 -3.26 -13.11
CA THR A 136 -2.21 -4.59 -13.72
C THR A 136 -1.90 -4.57 -15.22
N GLY A 137 -2.09 -3.42 -15.88
CA GLY A 137 -2.00 -3.30 -17.34
C GLY A 137 -3.18 -3.86 -18.12
N ILE A 138 -4.18 -4.46 -17.45
CA ILE A 138 -5.33 -5.09 -18.10
C ILE A 138 -6.65 -4.67 -17.45
N LYS A 139 -7.76 -4.79 -18.18
CA LYS A 139 -9.09 -4.47 -17.65
C LYS A 139 -9.58 -5.55 -16.68
N PRO A 140 -10.35 -5.20 -15.64
CA PRO A 140 -10.86 -6.17 -14.68
C PRO A 140 -11.73 -7.25 -15.35
N THR A 141 -12.54 -6.89 -16.36
CA THR A 141 -13.35 -7.85 -17.13
C THR A 141 -12.51 -8.92 -17.83
N TYR A 142 -11.37 -8.51 -18.40
CA TYR A 142 -10.44 -9.44 -19.06
C TYR A 142 -9.77 -10.35 -18.03
N PHE A 143 -9.33 -9.79 -16.90
CA PHE A 143 -8.73 -10.56 -15.81
C PHE A 143 -9.70 -11.63 -15.26
N LEU A 144 -10.97 -11.28 -15.03
CA LEU A 144 -11.98 -12.22 -14.56
C LEU A 144 -12.22 -13.37 -15.54
N LYS A 145 -12.34 -13.05 -16.85
CA LYS A 145 -12.49 -14.06 -17.90
C LYS A 145 -11.31 -15.05 -17.91
N GLN A 146 -10.08 -14.55 -17.79
CA GLN A 146 -8.88 -15.38 -17.73
C GLN A 146 -8.87 -16.28 -16.49
N LEU A 147 -9.35 -15.79 -15.34
CA LEU A 147 -9.49 -16.64 -14.16
C LEU A 147 -10.56 -17.73 -14.34
N GLU A 148 -11.62 -17.49 -15.08
CA GLU A 148 -12.63 -18.53 -15.36
C GLU A 148 -12.11 -19.60 -16.32
N GLU A 149 -11.36 -19.20 -17.35
CA GLU A 149 -10.79 -20.11 -18.35
C GLU A 149 -9.71 -21.03 -17.75
N ASN A 150 -8.88 -20.52 -16.84
CA ASN A 150 -7.84 -21.31 -16.17
C ASN A 150 -8.36 -22.26 -15.07
N ASN A 151 -9.66 -22.20 -14.73
CA ASN A 151 -10.28 -23.09 -13.75
C ASN A 151 -11.25 -24.11 -14.38
N LYS A 152 -11.22 -24.25 -15.71
CA LYS A 152 -11.84 -25.36 -16.45
C LYS A 152 -10.82 -26.45 -16.72
#